data_AF-A0A958THL1-F1
#
_entry.id   AF-A0A958THL1-F1
#
_cell.length_a   1.000
_cell.length_b   1.000
_cell.length_c   1.000
_cell.angle_alpha   90.00
_cell.angle_beta   90.00
_cell.angle_gamma   90.00
#
_symmetry.space_group_name_H-M   'P 1'
#
loop_
_entity.id
_entity.type
_entity.pdbx_description
1 polymer ?
#
loop_
_entity_poly.entity_id
_entity_poly.type
_entity_poly.pdbx_seq_one_letter_code
_entity_poly.pdbx_strand_id
1 'polypeptide(L)'
;MHALQIVWNPSKGIDLGFFMLHYYSMMWIVAFILGFYIMKRIYKNENQTDESLDSLFIYSVIGIMLGARLGHVIFYQPELFKDDFFSIFLPFRFKGGFEFTGFQGLASHGAAIAMIISMYLYNKKVLHKSVLWILDRVVLPVASGAVFVRLGNFINSEIVGKPTGSNYGVIFKQNGDIFPRHPAQLYEAFCYIFVFITLWYFYWKTKKSEQQGFLFGLFLVLLWTVRFVVEFVKEPQNPERANWIL
;
A
#
# COMPACT_ATOMS: atom_id res chain seq x y z
N MET A 1 19.88 27.00 19.27
CA MET A 1 19.62 25.81 18.44
C MET A 1 18.12 25.63 18.34
N HIS A 2 17.53 25.78 17.16
CA HIS A 2 16.12 25.44 16.98
C HIS A 2 16.03 23.91 16.91
N ALA A 3 15.28 23.31 17.84
CA ALA A 3 15.02 21.87 17.81
C ALA A 3 14.17 21.58 16.56
N LEU A 4 14.75 20.91 15.56
CA LEU A 4 14.06 20.46 14.34
C LEU A 4 13.50 19.04 14.52
N GLN A 5 13.11 18.70 15.76
CA GLN A 5 12.55 17.41 16.11
C GLN A 5 11.03 17.53 16.32
N ILE A 6 10.29 16.57 15.80
CA ILE A 6 8.85 16.46 15.98
C ILE A 6 8.58 15.25 16.86
N VAL A 7 7.89 15.46 17.98
CA VAL A 7 7.40 14.34 18.80
C VAL A 7 6.09 13.86 18.18
N TRP A 8 6.10 12.64 17.64
CA TRP A 8 4.95 12.03 16.97
C TRP A 8 4.26 11.05 17.92
N ASN A 9 3.05 11.43 18.34
CA ASN A 9 2.18 10.60 19.18
C ASN A 9 0.70 10.83 18.83
N PRO A 10 0.28 10.56 17.59
CA PRO A 10 -1.10 10.79 17.16
C PRO A 10 -2.05 9.78 17.79
N SER A 11 -3.34 10.09 17.86
CA SER A 11 -4.35 9.03 18.01
C SER A 11 -4.27 8.09 16.80
N LYS A 12 -4.51 6.79 17.01
CA LYS A 12 -4.58 5.79 15.91
C LYS A 12 -5.84 5.94 15.06
N GLY A 13 -6.85 6.64 15.55
CA GLY A 13 -8.12 6.80 14.86
C GLY A 13 -9.11 7.69 15.60
N ILE A 14 -10.36 7.60 15.17
CA ILE A 14 -11.52 8.24 15.79
C ILE A 14 -12.26 7.17 16.58
N ASP A 15 -12.37 7.35 17.89
CA ASP A 15 -13.15 6.48 18.76
C ASP A 15 -14.63 6.87 18.67
N LEU A 16 -15.47 5.93 18.22
CA LEU A 16 -16.93 6.10 18.11
C LEU A 16 -17.67 5.47 19.30
N GLY A 17 -16.95 5.01 20.33
CA GLY A 17 -17.48 4.34 21.52
C GLY A 17 -17.73 2.84 21.34
N PHE A 18 -18.20 2.40 20.17
CA PHE A 18 -18.42 0.99 19.83
C PHE A 18 -17.40 0.43 18.83
N PHE A 19 -16.64 1.31 18.17
CA PHE A 19 -15.69 0.96 17.12
C PHE A 19 -14.64 2.06 16.98
N MET A 20 -13.39 1.67 16.82
CA MET A 20 -12.30 2.60 16.50
C MET A 20 -12.09 2.65 14.98
N LEU A 21 -12.44 3.78 14.38
CA LEU A 21 -12.14 4.04 12.98
C LEU A 21 -10.67 4.45 12.83
N HIS A 22 -9.84 3.50 12.41
CA HIS A 22 -8.41 3.71 12.29
C HIS A 22 -8.07 4.61 11.10
N TYR A 23 -7.19 5.60 11.31
CA TYR A 23 -6.72 6.47 10.22
C TYR A 23 -6.02 5.69 9.12
N TYR A 24 -5.33 4.60 9.46
CA TYR A 24 -4.75 3.68 8.48
C TYR A 24 -5.82 3.13 7.52
N SER A 25 -6.93 2.62 8.05
CA SER A 25 -8.05 2.14 7.23
C SER A 25 -8.68 3.25 6.40
N MET A 26 -8.76 4.48 6.92
CA MET A 26 -9.23 5.63 6.15
C MET A 26 -8.30 5.95 4.98
N MET A 27 -6.98 5.84 5.15
CA MET A 27 -6.02 6.03 4.05
C MET A 27 -6.21 5.01 2.93
N TRP A 28 -6.57 3.77 3.26
CA TRP A 28 -6.93 2.74 2.26
C TRP A 28 -8.21 3.11 1.51
N ILE A 29 -9.24 3.58 2.22
CA ILE A 29 -10.50 4.03 1.59
C ILE A 29 -10.20 5.19 0.62
N VAL A 30 -9.41 6.18 1.05
CA VAL A 30 -9.00 7.30 0.19
C VAL A 30 -8.23 6.81 -1.03
N ALA A 31 -7.29 5.87 -0.87
CA ALA A 31 -6.55 5.27 -1.97
C ALA A 31 -7.45 4.60 -3.00
N PHE A 32 -8.44 3.81 -2.55
CA PHE A 32 -9.39 3.14 -3.45
C PHE A 32 -10.33 4.12 -4.16
N ILE A 33 -10.87 5.11 -3.45
CA ILE A 33 -11.75 6.13 -4.03
C ILE A 33 -11.00 6.96 -5.08
N LEU A 34 -9.82 7.46 -4.75
CA LEU A 34 -8.99 8.19 -5.70
C LEU A 34 -8.60 7.30 -6.88
N GLY A 35 -8.27 6.04 -6.63
CA GLY A 35 -7.95 5.08 -7.66
C GLY A 35 -9.10 4.87 -8.65
N PHE A 36 -10.33 4.76 -8.15
CA PHE A 36 -11.54 4.68 -8.97
C PHE A 36 -11.70 5.91 -9.86
N TYR A 37 -11.59 7.13 -9.31
CA TYR A 37 -11.73 8.36 -10.11
C TYR A 37 -10.60 8.56 -11.13
N ILE A 38 -9.37 8.19 -10.78
CA ILE A 38 -8.24 8.17 -11.72
C ILE A 38 -8.56 7.22 -12.88
N MET A 39 -8.97 5.98 -12.59
CA MET A 39 -9.29 5.00 -13.61
C MET A 39 -10.52 5.37 -14.43
N LYS A 40 -11.53 6.00 -13.81
CA LYS A 40 -12.71 6.51 -14.52
C LYS A 40 -12.32 7.48 -15.64
N ARG A 41 -11.39 8.38 -15.35
CA ARG A 41 -10.90 9.35 -16.33
C ARG A 41 -10.17 8.66 -17.49
N ILE A 42 -9.35 7.65 -17.18
CA ILE A 42 -8.63 6.83 -18.17
C ILE A 42 -9.62 6.04 -19.04
N TYR A 43 -10.59 5.36 -18.43
CA TYR A 43 -11.59 4.55 -19.13
C TYR A 43 -12.43 5.39 -20.08
N LYS A 44 -12.88 6.57 -19.63
CA LYS A 44 -13.59 7.52 -20.49
C LYS A 44 -12.74 7.98 -21.68
N ASN A 45 -11.45 8.25 -21.47
CA ASN A 45 -10.53 8.66 -22.53
C ASN A 45 -10.26 7.54 -23.54
N GLU A 46 -10.27 6.29 -23.10
CA GLU A 46 -10.01 5.11 -23.94
C GLU A 46 -11.29 4.38 -24.37
N ASN A 47 -12.45 5.06 -24.30
CA ASN A 47 -13.76 4.54 -24.71
C ASN A 47 -14.11 3.17 -24.08
N GLN A 48 -13.80 2.98 -22.80
CA GLN A 48 -14.18 1.81 -22.00
C GLN A 48 -15.46 2.10 -21.21
N THR A 49 -16.24 1.07 -20.91
CA THR A 49 -17.55 1.20 -20.24
C THR A 49 -17.40 1.39 -18.73
N ASP A 50 -18.33 2.11 -18.12
CA ASP A 50 -18.40 2.25 -16.66
C ASP A 50 -18.63 0.88 -15.97
N GLU A 51 -19.39 -0.05 -16.58
CA GLU A 51 -19.56 -1.42 -16.07
C GLU A 51 -18.24 -2.20 -15.97
N SER A 52 -17.36 -2.01 -16.97
CA SER A 52 -16.03 -2.62 -16.94
C SER A 52 -15.14 -1.99 -15.88
N LEU A 53 -15.31 -0.70 -15.58
CA LEU A 53 -14.61 0.00 -14.49
C LEU A 53 -15.08 -0.50 -13.12
N ASP A 54 -16.39 -0.64 -12.92
CA ASP A 54 -16.97 -1.15 -11.67
C ASP A 54 -16.47 -2.58 -11.41
N SER A 55 -16.42 -3.40 -12.45
CA SER A 55 -15.81 -4.72 -12.39
C SER A 55 -14.33 -4.65 -12.03
N LEU A 56 -13.53 -3.76 -12.64
CA LEU A 56 -12.12 -3.58 -12.28
C LEU A 56 -11.98 -3.26 -10.80
N PHE A 57 -12.80 -2.35 -10.28
CA PHE A 57 -12.78 -1.94 -8.88
C PHE A 57 -13.05 -3.12 -7.95
N ILE A 58 -14.09 -3.90 -8.22
CA ILE A 58 -14.45 -5.09 -7.44
C ILE A 58 -13.31 -6.12 -7.45
N TYR A 59 -12.78 -6.46 -8.63
CA TYR A 59 -11.68 -7.43 -8.76
C TYR A 59 -10.42 -6.96 -8.02
N SER A 60 -10.14 -5.65 -8.03
CA SER A 60 -8.99 -5.05 -7.35
C SER A 60 -9.15 -5.09 -5.84
N VAL A 61 -10.27 -4.61 -5.31
CA VAL A 61 -10.52 -4.55 -3.86
C VAL A 61 -10.53 -5.96 -3.26
N ILE A 62 -11.30 -6.89 -3.85
CA ILE A 62 -11.38 -8.26 -3.36
C ILE A 62 -10.02 -8.95 -3.47
N GLY A 63 -9.34 -8.82 -4.61
CA GLY A 63 -8.02 -9.42 -4.83
C GLY A 63 -6.99 -8.92 -3.84
N ILE A 64 -6.88 -7.61 -3.67
CA ILE A 64 -5.93 -6.99 -2.74
C ILE A 64 -6.23 -7.41 -1.30
N MET A 65 -7.48 -7.33 -0.84
CA MET A 65 -7.85 -7.67 0.53
C MET A 65 -7.60 -9.15 0.84
N LEU A 66 -8.07 -10.06 -0.02
CA LEU A 66 -7.87 -11.50 0.16
C LEU A 66 -6.39 -11.87 0.05
N GLY A 67 -5.69 -11.33 -0.96
CA GLY A 67 -4.27 -11.58 -1.17
C GLY A 67 -3.40 -11.09 -0.03
N ALA A 68 -3.67 -9.88 0.47
CA ALA A 68 -2.93 -9.32 1.60
C ALA A 68 -3.09 -10.19 2.84
N ARG A 69 -4.31 -10.63 3.13
CA ARG A 69 -4.62 -11.43 4.31
C ARG A 69 -4.08 -12.87 4.19
N LEU A 70 -4.31 -13.53 3.06
CA LEU A 70 -3.74 -14.86 2.80
C LEU A 70 -2.22 -14.84 2.80
N GLY A 71 -1.60 -13.83 2.17
CA GLY A 71 -0.16 -13.66 2.22
C GLY A 71 0.34 -13.51 3.65
N HIS A 72 -0.34 -12.73 4.49
CA HIS A 72 0.06 -12.61 5.89
C HIS A 72 0.00 -13.95 6.62
N VAL A 73 -1.12 -14.65 6.50
CA VAL A 73 -1.35 -15.94 7.16
C VAL A 73 -0.33 -16.98 6.69
N ILE A 74 -0.10 -17.11 5.38
CA ILE A 74 0.84 -18.10 4.83
C ILE A 74 2.28 -17.87 5.31
N PHE A 75 2.74 -16.62 5.36
CA PHE A 75 4.15 -16.31 5.62
C PHE A 75 4.47 -16.02 7.10
N TYR A 76 3.50 -15.53 7.88
CA TYR A 76 3.75 -15.05 9.23
C TYR A 76 2.91 -15.73 10.31
N GLN A 77 1.73 -16.28 9.97
CA GLN A 77 0.81 -16.89 10.94
C GLN A 77 0.11 -18.15 10.40
N PRO A 78 0.87 -19.17 9.93
CA PRO A 78 0.29 -20.34 9.28
C PRO A 78 -0.57 -21.20 10.24
N GLU A 79 -0.37 -21.09 11.54
CA GLU A 79 -1.16 -21.75 12.58
C GLU A 79 -2.66 -21.43 12.50
N LEU A 80 -3.04 -20.25 11.99
CA LEU A 80 -4.44 -19.84 11.86
C LEU A 80 -5.25 -20.77 10.94
N PHE A 81 -4.61 -21.48 10.00
CA PHE A 81 -5.30 -22.46 9.15
C PHE A 81 -5.92 -23.60 9.94
N LYS A 82 -5.34 -23.96 11.08
CA LYS A 82 -5.84 -25.03 11.97
C LYS A 82 -6.63 -24.46 13.13
N ASP A 83 -6.12 -23.38 13.69
CA ASP A 83 -6.52 -22.91 15.00
C ASP A 83 -7.71 -21.96 14.97
N ASP A 84 -7.86 -21.18 13.89
CA ASP A 84 -8.92 -20.19 13.76
C ASP A 84 -9.20 -19.86 12.27
N PHE A 85 -9.58 -20.88 11.50
CA PHE A 85 -9.67 -20.80 10.04
C PHE A 85 -10.58 -19.66 9.53
N PHE A 86 -11.72 -19.42 10.19
CA PHE A 86 -12.66 -18.38 9.75
C PHE A 86 -12.13 -16.97 10.00
N SER A 87 -11.25 -16.76 11.00
CA SER A 87 -10.59 -15.47 11.24
C SER A 87 -9.65 -15.06 10.10
N ILE A 88 -9.30 -15.97 9.18
CA ILE A 88 -8.55 -15.64 7.98
C ILE A 88 -9.38 -14.75 7.06
N PHE A 89 -10.68 -14.98 6.96
CA PHE A 89 -11.54 -14.31 5.97
C PHE A 89 -12.52 -13.30 6.58
N LEU A 90 -12.72 -13.37 7.89
CA LEU A 90 -13.70 -12.55 8.61
C LEU A 90 -12.99 -11.62 9.60
N PRO A 91 -13.56 -10.44 9.90
CA PRO A 91 -12.99 -9.49 10.86
C PRO A 91 -13.25 -9.90 12.33
N PHE A 92 -13.24 -11.21 12.60
CA PHE A 92 -13.56 -11.79 13.89
C PHE A 92 -12.52 -12.84 14.26
N ARG A 93 -12.17 -12.89 15.53
CA ARG A 93 -11.47 -14.02 16.14
C ARG A 93 -12.50 -14.94 16.78
N PHE A 94 -12.31 -16.25 16.62
CA PHE A 94 -13.18 -17.28 17.15
C PHE A 94 -12.47 -18.15 18.20
N LYS A 95 -11.14 -18.21 18.15
CA LYS A 95 -10.34 -18.93 19.15
C LYS A 95 -10.25 -18.11 20.44
N GLY A 96 -10.78 -18.68 21.53
CA GLY A 96 -10.81 -18.03 22.86
C GLY A 96 -11.99 -17.10 23.10
N GLY A 97 -12.98 -17.08 22.20
CA GLY A 97 -14.19 -16.25 22.28
C GLY A 97 -14.58 -15.67 20.92
N PHE A 98 -15.78 -15.12 20.81
CA PHE A 98 -16.23 -14.38 19.63
C PHE A 98 -15.93 -12.89 19.83
N GLU A 99 -14.90 -12.39 19.15
CA GLU A 99 -14.43 -11.02 19.31
C GLU A 99 -14.24 -10.36 17.95
N PHE A 100 -14.76 -9.15 17.80
CA PHE A 100 -14.50 -8.33 16.64
C PHE A 100 -13.10 -7.73 16.72
N THR A 101 -12.20 -8.16 15.84
CA THR A 101 -10.81 -7.71 15.78
C THR A 101 -10.55 -6.77 14.60
N GLY A 102 -11.48 -6.71 13.65
CA GLY A 102 -11.26 -6.05 12.35
C GLY A 102 -10.35 -6.87 11.43
N PHE A 103 -10.10 -6.36 10.22
CA PHE A 103 -9.14 -6.97 9.30
C PHE A 103 -7.71 -6.58 9.68
N GLN A 104 -7.06 -7.44 10.47
CA GLN A 104 -5.67 -7.29 10.89
C GLN A 104 -4.75 -8.22 10.08
N GLY A 105 -3.43 -7.99 10.12
CA GLY A 105 -2.45 -8.87 9.47
C GLY A 105 -2.56 -8.86 7.95
N LEU A 106 -1.97 -7.84 7.31
CA LEU A 106 -1.98 -7.64 5.87
C LEU A 106 -0.55 -7.61 5.34
N ALA A 107 -0.23 -8.46 4.38
CA ALA A 107 1.08 -8.52 3.74
C ALA A 107 1.05 -7.91 2.33
N SER A 108 1.91 -6.92 2.09
CA SER A 108 1.99 -6.23 0.79
C SER A 108 2.37 -7.15 -0.38
N HIS A 109 3.22 -8.15 -0.15
CA HIS A 109 3.61 -9.12 -1.19
C HIS A 109 2.42 -9.98 -1.64
N GLY A 110 1.60 -10.42 -0.68
CA GLY A 110 0.36 -11.14 -0.98
C GLY A 110 -0.64 -10.29 -1.76
N ALA A 111 -0.78 -9.01 -1.38
CA ALA A 111 -1.59 -8.04 -2.12
C ALA A 111 -1.10 -7.88 -3.57
N ALA A 112 0.22 -7.76 -3.79
CA ALA A 112 0.81 -7.56 -5.10
C ALA A 112 0.59 -8.77 -6.02
N ILE A 113 0.83 -9.99 -5.51
CA ILE A 113 0.58 -11.23 -6.27
C ILE A 113 -0.90 -11.35 -6.64
N ALA A 114 -1.79 -11.15 -5.67
CA ALA A 114 -3.22 -11.23 -5.92
C ALA A 114 -3.72 -10.14 -6.86
N MET A 115 -3.14 -8.94 -6.83
CA MET A 115 -3.47 -7.88 -7.79
C MET A 115 -3.14 -8.31 -9.22
N ILE A 116 -1.98 -8.91 -9.47
CA ILE A 116 -1.60 -9.43 -10.80
C ILE A 116 -2.60 -10.52 -11.26
N ILE A 117 -2.94 -11.45 -10.36
CA ILE A 117 -3.93 -12.51 -10.64
C ILE A 117 -5.31 -11.90 -10.94
N SER A 118 -5.75 -10.93 -10.14
CA SER A 118 -7.01 -10.21 -10.36
C SER A 118 -7.03 -9.50 -11.70
N MET A 119 -5.94 -8.85 -12.11
CA MET A 119 -5.85 -8.20 -13.41
C MET A 119 -5.90 -9.20 -14.56
N TYR A 120 -5.27 -10.37 -14.41
CA TYR A 120 -5.38 -11.45 -15.38
C TYR A 120 -6.82 -11.97 -15.51
N LEU A 121 -7.49 -12.23 -14.38
CA LEU A 121 -8.87 -12.73 -14.36
C LEU A 121 -9.87 -11.69 -14.91
N TYR A 122 -9.75 -10.44 -14.48
CA TYR A 122 -10.53 -9.31 -14.97
C TYR A 122 -10.35 -9.14 -16.48
N ASN A 123 -9.11 -9.18 -16.96
CA ASN A 123 -8.83 -9.08 -18.38
C ASN A 123 -9.46 -10.23 -19.18
N LYS A 124 -9.37 -11.47 -18.67
CA LYS A 124 -9.93 -12.64 -19.33
C LYS A 124 -11.46 -12.66 -19.36
N LYS A 125 -12.12 -12.14 -18.32
CA LYS A 125 -13.57 -12.27 -18.14
C LYS A 125 -14.40 -11.04 -18.52
N VAL A 126 -13.79 -9.85 -18.54
CA VAL A 126 -14.53 -8.58 -18.68
C VAL A 126 -13.92 -7.69 -19.76
N LEU A 127 -12.62 -7.37 -19.65
CA LEU A 127 -12.02 -6.33 -20.48
C LEU A 127 -11.61 -6.82 -21.88
N HIS A 128 -11.17 -8.08 -21.99
CA HIS A 128 -10.75 -8.73 -23.24
C HIS A 128 -9.68 -7.95 -24.05
N LYS A 129 -8.71 -7.34 -23.36
CA LYS A 129 -7.52 -6.71 -23.96
C LYS A 129 -6.27 -7.54 -23.66
N SER A 130 -5.08 -6.95 -23.81
CA SER A 130 -3.86 -7.56 -23.28
C SER A 130 -3.74 -7.29 -21.78
N VAL A 131 -3.13 -8.22 -21.05
CA VAL A 131 -2.84 -8.03 -19.61
C VAL A 131 -1.92 -6.83 -19.39
N LEU A 132 -0.97 -6.60 -20.30
CA LEU A 132 -0.09 -5.42 -20.25
C LEU A 132 -0.86 -4.10 -20.38
N TRP A 133 -1.93 -4.07 -21.18
CA TRP A 133 -2.77 -2.88 -21.26
C TRP A 133 -3.33 -2.52 -19.89
N ILE A 134 -3.95 -3.47 -19.16
CA ILE A 134 -4.53 -3.12 -17.86
C ILE A 134 -3.47 -2.79 -16.82
N LEU A 135 -2.34 -3.52 -16.82
CA LEU A 135 -1.21 -3.25 -15.94
C LEU A 135 -0.64 -1.83 -16.13
N ASP A 136 -0.52 -1.37 -17.37
CA ASP A 136 -0.07 0.01 -17.67
C ASP A 136 -1.00 1.08 -17.10
N ARG A 137 -2.30 0.82 -16.97
CA ARG A 137 -3.26 1.81 -16.46
C ARG A 137 -3.38 1.75 -14.94
N VAL A 138 -3.39 0.55 -14.35
CA VAL A 138 -3.54 0.41 -12.89
C VAL A 138 -2.31 0.85 -12.10
N VAL A 139 -1.14 0.98 -12.72
CA VAL A 139 0.04 1.55 -12.01
C VAL A 139 -0.13 3.01 -11.61
N LEU A 140 -0.98 3.78 -12.32
CA LEU A 140 -1.28 5.16 -11.94
C LEU A 140 -2.00 5.25 -10.59
N PRO A 141 -3.17 4.60 -10.38
CA PRO A 141 -3.82 4.59 -9.09
C PRO A 141 -3.00 3.86 -8.02
N VAL A 142 -2.21 2.83 -8.37
CA VAL A 142 -1.30 2.17 -7.41
C VAL A 142 -0.23 3.13 -6.90
N ALA A 143 0.40 3.93 -7.76
CA ALA A 143 1.39 4.92 -7.35
C ALA A 143 0.77 5.98 -6.42
N SER A 144 -0.42 6.47 -6.74
CA SER A 144 -1.18 7.39 -5.87
C SER A 144 -1.55 6.74 -4.53
N GLY A 145 -2.11 5.53 -4.56
CA GLY A 145 -2.48 4.77 -3.36
C GLY A 145 -1.29 4.48 -2.45
N ALA A 146 -0.10 4.22 -3.01
CA ALA A 146 1.12 4.01 -2.25
C ALA A 146 1.47 5.22 -1.36
N VAL A 147 1.20 6.45 -1.80
CA VAL A 147 1.36 7.66 -0.98
C VAL A 147 0.52 7.56 0.29
N PHE A 148 -0.77 7.27 0.16
CA PHE A 148 -1.69 7.16 1.30
C PHE A 148 -1.35 6.00 2.23
N VAL A 149 -0.91 4.86 1.68
CA VAL A 149 -0.44 3.73 2.50
C VAL A 149 0.77 4.15 3.35
N ARG A 150 1.75 4.87 2.77
CA ARG A 150 2.91 5.37 3.52
C ARG A 150 2.52 6.40 4.57
N LEU A 151 1.57 7.29 4.27
CA LEU A 151 1.01 8.23 5.26
C LEU A 151 0.31 7.48 6.41
N GLY A 152 -0.42 6.41 6.09
CA GLY A 152 -1.00 5.51 7.09
C GLY A 152 0.08 4.88 7.98
N ASN A 153 1.15 4.35 7.39
CA ASN A 153 2.26 3.79 8.18
C ASN A 153 2.92 4.84 9.08
N PHE A 154 3.05 6.08 8.60
CA PHE A 154 3.55 7.19 9.42
C PHE A 154 2.64 7.46 10.61
N ILE A 155 1.32 7.53 10.43
CA ILE A 155 0.35 7.71 11.52
C ILE A 155 0.46 6.58 12.54
N ASN A 156 0.61 5.33 12.09
CA ASN A 156 0.78 4.16 12.96
C ASN A 156 2.18 4.03 13.58
N SER A 157 3.14 4.90 13.24
CA SER A 157 4.55 4.76 13.66
C SER A 157 5.21 3.45 13.18
N GLU A 158 4.77 2.92 12.04
CA GLU A 158 5.28 1.66 11.45
C GLU A 158 6.31 1.94 10.36
N ILE A 159 7.29 1.04 10.18
CA ILE A 159 8.29 1.13 9.09
C ILE A 159 9.16 2.41 9.23
N VAL A 160 9.63 2.67 10.44
CA VAL A 160 10.44 3.86 10.76
C VAL A 160 11.87 3.76 10.21
N GLY A 161 12.56 4.90 10.17
CA GLY A 161 13.97 4.97 9.79
C GLY A 161 14.94 4.69 10.93
N LYS A 162 16.23 4.64 10.57
CA LYS A 162 17.35 4.60 11.51
C LYS A 162 17.39 5.90 12.35
N PRO A 163 18.02 5.86 13.54
CA PRO A 163 18.32 7.06 14.32
C PRO A 163 19.13 8.06 13.47
N THR A 164 18.81 9.36 13.57
CA THR A 164 19.49 10.40 12.78
C THR A 164 20.82 10.86 13.37
N GLY A 165 21.10 10.46 14.62
CA GLY A 165 22.28 10.90 15.37
C GLY A 165 22.30 12.40 15.67
N SER A 166 21.18 13.10 15.51
CA SER A 166 21.05 14.56 15.70
C SER A 166 19.67 14.94 16.24
N ASN A 167 19.46 16.23 16.56
CA ASN A 167 18.17 16.77 17.02
C ASN A 167 17.19 17.04 15.86
N TYR A 168 17.38 16.37 14.72
CA TYR A 168 16.55 16.49 13.52
C TYR A 168 15.81 15.17 13.28
N GLY A 169 14.51 15.23 13.00
CA GLY A 169 13.71 14.06 12.63
C GLY A 169 12.43 13.92 13.45
N VAL A 170 11.94 12.68 13.53
CA VAL A 170 10.68 12.36 14.21
C VAL A 170 10.95 11.38 15.36
N ILE A 171 10.46 11.72 16.55
CA ILE A 171 10.49 10.85 17.73
C ILE A 171 9.15 10.10 17.77
N PHE A 172 9.16 8.82 17.43
CA PHE A 172 7.96 7.98 17.42
C PHE A 172 7.65 7.45 18.82
N LYS A 173 6.96 8.27 19.62
CA LYS A 173 6.70 7.99 21.05
C LYS A 173 5.97 6.66 21.29
N GLN A 174 5.11 6.24 20.36
CA GLN A 174 4.38 4.98 20.46
C GLN A 174 5.28 3.74 20.38
N ASN A 175 6.47 3.87 19.78
CA ASN A 175 7.46 2.81 19.72
C ASN A 175 8.41 2.81 20.93
N GLY A 176 8.24 3.76 21.86
CA GLY A 176 9.17 3.98 22.98
C GLY A 176 10.44 4.72 22.59
N ASP A 177 10.51 5.31 21.39
CA ASP A 177 11.69 6.05 20.95
C ASP A 177 11.88 7.32 21.80
N ILE A 178 13.12 7.55 22.24
CA ILE A 178 13.56 8.75 22.96
C ILE A 178 14.50 9.63 22.12
N PHE A 179 14.74 9.23 20.87
CA PHE A 179 15.65 9.90 19.94
C PHE A 179 14.99 10.10 18.57
N PRO A 180 15.41 11.11 17.79
CA PRO A 180 14.85 11.33 16.46
C PRO A 180 15.29 10.26 15.46
N ARG A 181 14.33 9.79 14.66
CA ARG A 181 14.56 8.89 13.51
C ARG A 181 14.24 9.61 12.21
N HIS A 182 14.80 9.08 11.12
CA HIS A 182 14.38 9.47 9.78
C HIS A 182 12.91 9.06 9.56
N PRO A 183 12.00 9.98 9.18
CA PRO A 183 10.64 9.62 8.81
C PRO A 183 10.61 9.00 7.40
N ALA A 184 11.18 7.80 7.27
CA ALA A 184 11.35 7.11 5.99
C ALA A 184 10.03 6.96 5.22
N GLN A 185 8.91 6.81 5.93
CA GLN A 185 7.57 6.73 5.34
C GLN A 185 7.21 8.02 4.59
N LEU A 186 7.55 9.20 5.13
CA LEU A 186 7.32 10.48 4.47
C LEU A 186 8.24 10.66 3.25
N TYR A 187 9.47 10.16 3.32
CA TYR A 187 10.37 10.15 2.18
C TYR A 187 9.81 9.28 1.05
N GLU A 188 9.35 8.06 1.36
CA GLU A 188 8.68 7.17 0.38
C GLU A 188 7.42 7.83 -0.19
N ALA A 189 6.55 8.39 0.67
CA ALA A 189 5.31 9.04 0.25
C ALA A 189 5.59 10.20 -0.72
N PHE A 190 6.57 11.04 -0.39
CA PHE A 190 6.97 12.16 -1.23
C PHE A 190 7.51 11.68 -2.59
N CYS A 191 8.40 10.69 -2.58
CA CYS A 191 8.91 10.11 -3.82
C CYS A 191 7.80 9.48 -4.68
N TYR A 192 6.80 8.83 -4.08
CA TYR A 192 5.67 8.24 -4.82
C TYR A 192 4.74 9.28 -5.46
N ILE A 193 4.68 10.51 -4.94
CA ILE A 193 4.04 11.63 -5.64
C ILE A 193 4.75 11.88 -6.98
N PHE A 194 6.08 11.87 -7.03
CA PHE A 194 6.83 12.02 -8.29
C PHE A 194 6.63 10.83 -9.23
N VAL A 195 6.58 9.61 -8.69
CA VAL A 195 6.25 8.42 -9.50
C VAL A 195 4.88 8.59 -10.15
N PHE A 196 3.87 8.97 -9.37
CA PHE A 196 2.53 9.23 -9.88
C PHE A 196 2.50 10.35 -10.93
N ILE A 197 3.11 11.51 -10.65
CA ILE A 197 3.16 12.64 -11.59
C ILE A 197 3.86 12.24 -12.89
N THR A 198 4.94 11.47 -12.81
CA THR A 198 5.68 10.99 -13.98
C THR A 198 4.81 10.07 -14.84
N LEU A 199 4.18 9.06 -14.23
CA LEU A 199 3.26 8.16 -14.94
C LEU A 199 2.07 8.91 -15.53
N TRP A 200 1.51 9.86 -14.78
CA TRP A 200 0.41 10.71 -15.22
C TRP A 200 0.81 11.56 -16.43
N TYR A 201 1.99 12.16 -16.40
CA TYR A 201 2.55 12.92 -17.53
C TYR A 201 2.71 12.02 -18.76
N PHE A 202 3.34 10.85 -18.63
CA PHE A 202 3.52 9.95 -19.77
C PHE A 202 2.20 9.42 -20.32
N TYR A 203 1.21 9.17 -19.48
CA TYR A 203 -0.11 8.73 -19.92
C TYR A 203 -0.85 9.82 -20.72
N TRP A 204 -0.91 11.06 -20.21
CA TRP A 204 -1.76 12.13 -20.76
C TRP A 204 -1.08 13.05 -21.78
N LYS A 205 0.23 13.24 -21.67
CA LYS A 205 0.98 14.22 -22.48
C LYS A 205 1.84 13.58 -23.57
N THR A 206 1.90 12.26 -23.61
CA THR A 206 2.69 11.53 -24.62
C THR A 206 1.87 10.37 -25.20
N LYS A 207 2.38 9.76 -26.27
CA LYS A 207 1.80 8.53 -26.86
C LYS A 207 2.30 7.25 -26.19
N LYS A 208 3.00 7.35 -25.06
CA LYS A 208 3.60 6.18 -24.39
C LYS A 208 2.56 5.22 -23.81
N SER A 209 1.34 5.69 -23.53
CA SER A 209 0.21 4.83 -23.14
C SER A 209 -0.22 3.84 -24.23
N GLU A 210 0.09 4.10 -25.51
CA GLU A 210 -0.16 3.19 -26.63
C GLU A 210 0.89 2.05 -26.70
N GLN A 211 2.06 2.25 -26.09
CA GLN A 211 3.15 1.26 -26.04
C GLN A 211 2.93 0.32 -24.86
N GLN A 212 2.28 -0.82 -25.11
CA GLN A 212 1.92 -1.79 -24.07
C GLN A 212 3.13 -2.26 -23.26
N GLY A 213 3.02 -2.20 -21.93
CA GLY A 213 4.05 -2.53 -20.96
C GLY A 213 4.98 -1.38 -20.60
N PHE A 214 4.92 -0.24 -21.31
CA PHE A 214 5.82 0.89 -21.04
C PHE A 214 5.56 1.52 -19.67
N LEU A 215 4.31 1.83 -19.35
CA LEU A 215 3.98 2.50 -18.08
C LEU A 215 4.19 1.57 -16.90
N PHE A 216 3.85 0.29 -17.05
CA PHE A 216 4.12 -0.74 -16.05
C PHE A 216 5.64 -0.90 -15.81
N GLY A 217 6.43 -1.01 -16.87
CA GLY A 217 7.89 -1.09 -16.77
C GLY A 217 8.52 0.15 -16.14
N LEU A 218 8.06 1.34 -16.55
CA LEU A 218 8.49 2.62 -15.96
C LEU A 218 8.15 2.70 -14.48
N PHE A 219 6.93 2.29 -14.09
CA PHE A 219 6.53 2.21 -12.69
C PHE A 219 7.47 1.30 -11.90
N LEU A 220 7.80 0.10 -12.40
CA LEU A 220 8.71 -0.81 -11.72
C LEU A 220 10.09 -0.18 -11.53
N VAL A 221 10.67 0.41 -12.58
CA VAL A 221 11.99 1.08 -12.48
C VAL A 221 11.95 2.19 -11.43
N LEU A 222 10.98 3.11 -11.53
CA LEU A 222 10.86 4.23 -10.61
C LEU A 222 10.62 3.77 -9.17
N LEU A 223 9.70 2.83 -8.97
CA LEU A 223 9.41 2.27 -7.65
C LEU A 223 10.66 1.64 -7.03
N TRP A 224 11.39 0.83 -7.79
CA TRP A 224 12.61 0.17 -7.32
C TRP A 224 13.72 1.18 -7.02
N THR A 225 13.87 2.24 -7.82
CA THR A 225 14.81 3.33 -7.50
C THR A 225 14.49 3.97 -6.15
N VAL A 226 13.22 4.32 -5.91
CA VAL A 226 12.80 4.90 -4.62
C VAL A 226 13.06 3.92 -3.47
N ARG A 227 12.69 2.64 -3.66
CA ARG A 227 12.90 1.59 -2.66
C ARG A 227 14.38 1.44 -2.32
N PHE A 228 15.25 1.39 -3.33
CA PHE A 228 16.69 1.28 -3.15
C PHE A 228 17.26 2.46 -2.34
N VAL A 229 16.90 3.69 -2.70
CA VAL A 229 17.40 4.89 -2.01
C VAL A 229 16.90 4.98 -0.57
N VAL A 230 15.61 4.75 -0.32
CA VAL A 230 15.04 4.88 1.02
C VAL A 230 15.46 3.74 1.95
N GLU A 231 15.83 2.57 1.42
CA GLU A 231 16.30 1.46 2.25
C GLU A 231 17.57 1.81 3.05
N PHE A 232 18.45 2.68 2.53
CA PHE A 232 19.64 3.12 3.26
C PHE A 232 19.33 3.82 4.58
N VAL A 233 18.16 4.48 4.68
CA VAL A 233 17.72 5.18 5.89
C VAL A 233 16.69 4.40 6.70
N LYS A 234 16.22 3.25 6.23
CA LYS A 234 15.22 2.41 6.93
C LYS A 234 15.84 1.51 7.97
N GLU A 235 15.11 1.29 9.05
CA GLU A 235 15.48 0.26 10.03
C GLU A 235 15.10 -1.13 9.49
N PRO A 236 15.96 -2.16 9.65
CA PRO A 236 15.63 -3.51 9.24
C PRO A 236 14.39 -4.02 9.99
N GLN A 237 13.36 -4.42 9.25
CA GLN A 237 12.11 -4.92 9.85
C GLN A 237 12.23 -6.32 10.48
N ASN A 238 13.33 -7.02 10.22
CA ASN A 238 13.60 -8.33 10.79
C ASN A 238 15.04 -8.32 11.35
N PRO A 239 15.26 -8.55 12.66
CA PRO A 239 16.59 -8.56 13.27
C PRO A 239 17.56 -9.51 12.57
N GLU A 240 17.06 -10.64 12.06
CA GLU A 240 17.87 -11.61 11.33
C GLU A 240 18.44 -11.07 10.02
N ARG A 241 17.78 -10.09 9.36
CA ARG A 241 18.29 -9.46 8.12
C ARG A 241 19.45 -8.50 8.36
N ALA A 242 19.69 -8.05 9.59
CA ALA A 242 20.82 -7.18 9.90
C ALA A 242 22.17 -7.87 9.59
N ASN A 243 22.21 -9.21 9.62
CA ASN A 243 23.41 -10.01 9.37
C ASN A 243 23.60 -10.41 7.89
N TRP A 244 22.71 -10.01 6.98
CA TRP A 244 22.77 -10.38 5.55
C TRP A 244 23.32 -9.26 4.66
N ILE A 245 23.60 -8.10 5.25
CA ILE A 245 24.32 -7.03 4.60
C ILE A 245 25.79 -7.21 5.01
N LEU A 246 26.64 -7.44 4.01
CA LEU A 246 28.10 -7.59 4.08
C LEU A 246 28.76 -6.75 5.19
#